data_AF-A0A2G4JH02-F1
#
_entry.id   AF-A0A2G4JH02-F1
#
_cell.length_a   1.000
_cell.length_b   1.000
_cell.length_c   1.000
_cell.angle_alpha   90.00
_cell.angle_beta   90.00
_cell.angle_gamma   90.00
#
_symmetry.space_group_name_H-M   'P 1'
#
loop_
_entity.id
_entity.type
_entity.pdbx_description
1 polymer ?
#
loop_
_entity_poly.entity_id
_entity_poly.type
_entity_poly.pdbx_seq_one_letter_code
_entity_poly.pdbx_strand_id
1 'polypeptide(L)'
;MSSIYQQIYDANLDREFEIILVKLLRYNMSPTVEVPILYFLQEYTIIRDDFWSQFGKCNSFDMAFEKYYQHAKNKCALVDSLLNDLNFTRSYTPIREDLSLMMREAMTF
;
A
#
# COMPACT_ATOMS: atom_id res chain seq x y z
N MET A 1 17.93 -9.54 -8.60
CA MET A 1 16.91 -8.55 -8.19
C MET A 1 15.59 -9.02 -8.77
N SER A 2 14.57 -9.26 -7.95
CA SER A 2 13.24 -9.59 -8.46
C SER A 2 12.63 -8.34 -9.10
N SER A 3 11.89 -8.53 -10.20
CA SER A 3 11.16 -7.43 -10.83
C SER A 3 10.18 -6.80 -9.83
N ILE A 4 9.98 -5.49 -9.89
CA ILE A 4 8.99 -4.80 -9.04
C ILE A 4 7.59 -5.42 -9.16
N TYR A 5 7.22 -5.95 -10.33
CA TYR A 5 5.96 -6.66 -10.52
C TYR A 5 5.88 -7.96 -9.70
N GLN A 6 7.01 -8.67 -9.55
CA GLN A 6 7.09 -9.84 -8.69
C GLN A 6 6.97 -9.43 -7.22
N GLN A 7 7.61 -8.32 -6.82
CA GLN A 7 7.51 -7.81 -5.45
C GLN A 7 6.09 -7.37 -5.09
N ILE A 8 5.34 -6.79 -6.03
CA ILE A 8 3.92 -6.46 -5.84
C ILE A 8 3.11 -7.73 -5.60
N TYR A 9 3.33 -8.76 -6.43
CA TYR A 9 2.62 -10.03 -6.29
C TYR A 9 2.97 -10.73 -4.96
N ASP A 10 4.25 -10.78 -4.59
CA ASP A 10 4.73 -11.42 -3.36
C ASP A 10 4.28 -10.66 -2.09
N ALA A 11 3.99 -9.36 -2.21
CA ALA A 11 3.43 -8.56 -1.12
C ALA A 11 2.01 -8.99 -0.74
N ASN A 12 1.31 -9.74 -1.61
CA ASN A 12 -0.04 -10.27 -1.37
C ASN A 12 -1.00 -9.17 -0.86
N LEU A 13 -1.02 -8.05 -1.59
CA LEU A 13 -1.86 -6.89 -1.34
C LEU A 13 -3.33 -7.22 -1.64
N ASP A 14 -4.23 -6.31 -1.27
CA ASP A 14 -5.60 -6.39 -1.80
C ASP A 14 -5.55 -6.32 -3.33
N ARG A 15 -6.34 -7.17 -3.98
CA ARG A 15 -6.32 -7.34 -5.43
C ARG A 15 -6.47 -6.02 -6.20
N GLU A 16 -7.35 -5.13 -5.71
CA GLU A 16 -7.56 -3.82 -6.33
C GLU A 16 -6.31 -2.93 -6.21
N PHE A 17 -5.65 -2.97 -5.07
CA PHE A 17 -4.45 -2.18 -4.81
C PHE A 17 -3.26 -2.68 -5.62
N GLU A 18 -3.08 -4.00 -5.73
CA GLU A 18 -2.12 -4.61 -6.65
C GLU A 18 -2.33 -4.12 -8.09
N ILE A 19 -3.57 -4.16 -8.58
CA ILE A 19 -3.91 -3.70 -9.94
C ILE A 19 -3.53 -2.23 -10.13
N ILE A 20 -3.78 -1.37 -9.12
CA ILE A 20 -3.44 0.06 -9.16
C ILE A 20 -1.93 0.25 -9.29
N LEU A 21 -1.13 -0.40 -8.45
CA LEU A 21 0.34 -0.28 -8.49
C LEU A 21 0.90 -0.76 -9.84
N VAL A 22 0.39 -1.89 -10.35
CA VAL A 22 0.79 -2.42 -11.66
C VAL A 22 0.44 -1.43 -12.79
N LYS A 23 -0.76 -0.83 -12.76
CA LYS A 23 -1.17 0.17 -13.76
C LYS A 23 -0.32 1.43 -13.69
N LEU A 24 -0.01 1.92 -12.48
CA LEU A 24 0.86 3.07 -12.26
C LEU A 24 2.24 2.86 -12.89
N LEU A 25 2.87 1.71 -12.62
CA LEU A 25 4.17 1.37 -13.19
C LEU A 25 4.13 1.21 -14.70
N ARG A 26 3.09 0.56 -15.24
CA ARG A 26 2.90 0.46 -16.69
C ARG A 26 2.75 1.82 -17.37
N TYR A 27 2.10 2.76 -16.71
CA TYR A 27 1.93 4.12 -17.23
C TYR A 27 3.22 4.94 -17.11
N ASN A 28 3.96 4.78 -16.01
CA ASN A 28 5.20 5.51 -15.77
C ASN A 28 6.22 4.69 -14.96
N MET A 29 7.21 4.13 -15.65
CA MET A 29 8.37 3.43 -15.06
C MET A 29 9.51 4.39 -14.66
N SER A 30 9.26 5.70 -14.53
CA SER A 30 10.31 6.60 -14.06
C SER A 30 10.69 6.27 -12.62
N PRO A 31 11.96 6.49 -12.21
CA PRO A 31 12.39 6.28 -10.83
C PRO A 31 11.54 7.04 -9.80
N THR A 32 10.94 8.15 -10.21
CA THR A 32 10.02 8.93 -9.38
C THR A 32 8.72 8.20 -9.03
N VAL A 33 8.30 7.20 -9.80
CA VAL A 33 7.14 6.35 -9.44
C VAL A 33 7.61 5.01 -8.89
N GLU A 34 8.66 4.44 -9.48
CA GLU A 34 9.18 3.13 -9.09
C GLU A 34 9.72 3.11 -7.65
N VAL A 35 10.51 4.12 -7.27
CA VAL A 35 11.18 4.16 -5.95
C VAL A 35 10.16 4.28 -4.80
N PRO A 36 9.16 5.19 -4.84
CA PRO A 36 8.12 5.22 -3.80
C PRO A 36 7.35 3.91 -3.68
N ILE A 37 7.04 3.24 -4.80
CA ILE A 37 6.34 1.95 -4.78
C ILE A 37 7.22 0.88 -4.13
N LEU A 38 8.53 0.85 -4.43
CA LEU A 38 9.46 -0.09 -3.78
C LEU A 38 9.52 0.14 -2.26
N TYR A 39 9.66 1.38 -1.81
CA TYR A 39 9.64 1.70 -0.38
C TYR A 39 8.34 1.28 0.28
N PHE A 40 7.21 1.58 -0.35
CA PHE A 40 5.90 1.13 0.12
C PHE A 40 5.84 -0.40 0.29
N LEU A 41 6.29 -1.17 -0.70
CA LEU A 41 6.23 -2.64 -0.65
C LEU A 41 7.11 -3.23 0.47
N GLN A 42 8.28 -2.63 0.70
CA GLN A 42 9.18 -3.04 1.79
C GLN A 42 8.53 -2.79 3.16
N GLU A 43 8.05 -1.57 3.39
CA GLU A 43 7.37 -1.21 4.64
C GLU A 43 6.08 -2.01 4.85
N TYR A 44 5.31 -2.24 3.77
CA TYR A 44 4.09 -3.05 3.84
C TYR A 44 4.38 -4.47 4.29
N THR A 45 5.47 -5.07 3.78
CA THR A 45 5.88 -6.43 4.17
C THR A 45 6.24 -6.48 5.65
N ILE A 46 6.98 -5.48 6.15
CA ILE A 46 7.37 -5.38 7.57
C ILE A 46 6.12 -5.30 8.47
N ILE A 47 5.18 -4.38 8.18
CA ILE A 47 3.98 -4.21 9.02
C ILE A 47 3.04 -5.42 8.96
N ARG A 48 3.01 -6.13 7.82
CA ARG A 48 2.19 -7.34 7.63
C ARG A 48 2.76 -8.50 8.44
N ASP A 49 4.06 -8.73 8.34
CA ASP A 49 4.72 -9.83 9.03
C ASP A 49 4.71 -9.59 10.55
N ASP A 50 4.90 -8.33 11.00
CA ASP A 50 4.73 -7.94 12.40
C ASP A 50 3.30 -8.20 12.89
N PHE A 51 2.27 -7.80 12.12
CA PHE A 51 0.87 -8.07 12.44
C PHE A 51 0.60 -9.56 12.64
N TRP A 52 0.96 -10.42 11.68
CA TRP A 52 0.72 -11.86 11.81
C TRP A 52 1.47 -12.48 12.99
N SER A 53 2.69 -12.01 13.27
CA SER A 53 3.48 -12.47 14.41
C SER A 53 2.84 -12.13 15.77
N GLN A 54 2.14 -10.99 15.85
CA GLN A 54 1.45 -10.54 17.06
C GLN A 54 0.04 -11.11 17.16
N PHE A 55 -0.68 -11.20 16.03
CA PHE A 55 -2.03 -11.72 15.95
C PHE A 55 -2.07 -13.20 16.35
N GLY A 56 -1.10 -14.01 15.91
CA GLY A 56 -0.99 -15.42 16.31
C GLY A 56 -0.73 -15.65 17.81
N LYS A 57 -0.35 -14.61 18.56
CA LYS A 57 -0.15 -14.66 20.02
C LYS A 57 -1.37 -14.19 20.81
N CYS A 58 -2.43 -13.72 20.14
CA CYS A 58 -3.64 -13.24 20.80
C CYS A 58 -4.45 -14.41 21.35
N ASN A 59 -4.86 -14.31 22.62
CA ASN A 59 -5.64 -15.33 23.32
C ASN A 59 -7.07 -14.86 23.65
N SER A 60 -7.45 -13.66 23.22
CA SER A 60 -8.80 -13.11 23.38
C SER A 60 -9.22 -12.33 22.15
N PHE A 61 -10.54 -12.19 21.99
CA PHE A 61 -11.13 -11.40 20.92
C PHE A 61 -10.68 -9.93 21.00
N ASP A 62 -10.71 -9.33 22.19
CA ASP A 62 -10.35 -7.91 22.36
C ASP A 62 -8.90 -7.63 21.96
N MET A 63 -7.97 -8.54 22.29
CA MET A 63 -6.58 -8.42 21.87
C MET A 63 -6.43 -8.55 20.36
N ALA A 64 -7.10 -9.53 19.75
CA ALA A 64 -7.08 -9.72 18.31
C ALA A 64 -7.67 -8.50 17.56
N PHE A 65 -8.77 -7.94 18.08
CA PHE A 65 -9.41 -6.77 17.54
C PHE A 65 -8.52 -5.53 17.61
N GLU A 66 -7.88 -5.27 18.76
CA GLU A 66 -6.92 -4.18 18.91
C GLU A 66 -5.75 -4.30 17.93
N LYS A 67 -5.18 -5.50 17.78
CA LYS A 67 -4.08 -5.73 16.82
C LYS A 67 -4.51 -5.53 15.38
N TYR A 68 -5.71 -5.97 15.02
CA TYR A 68 -6.28 -5.73 13.70
C TYR A 68 -6.49 -4.23 13.46
N TYR A 69 -7.04 -3.51 14.43
CA TYR A 69 -7.26 -2.06 14.33
C TYR A 69 -5.94 -1.30 14.13
N GLN A 70 -4.90 -1.62 14.90
CA GLN A 70 -3.59 -1.00 14.72
C GLN A 70 -2.96 -1.34 13.36
N HIS A 71 -3.10 -2.57 12.88
CA HIS A 71 -2.63 -2.95 11.54
C HIS A 71 -3.35 -2.16 10.44
N ALA A 72 -4.67 -2.03 10.53
CA ALA A 72 -5.45 -1.23 9.59
C ALA A 72 -5.02 0.24 9.60
N LYS A 73 -4.79 0.82 10.78
CA LYS A 73 -4.29 2.19 10.94
C LYS A 73 -2.91 2.38 10.30
N ASN A 74 -1.99 1.46 10.53
CA ASN A 74 -0.64 1.50 9.94
C ASN A 74 -0.69 1.38 8.42
N LYS A 75 -1.57 0.51 7.90
CA LYS A 75 -1.79 0.37 6.45
C LYS A 75 -2.30 1.68 5.83
N CYS A 76 -3.28 2.34 6.46
CA CYS A 76 -3.76 3.65 5.97
C CYS A 76 -2.66 4.71 5.97
N ALA A 77 -1.88 4.81 7.06
CA ALA A 77 -0.78 5.77 7.14
C ALA A 77 0.30 5.52 6.08
N LEU A 78 0.60 4.25 5.79
CA LEU A 78 1.56 3.88 4.76
C LEU A 78 1.06 4.24 3.35
N VAL A 79 -0.22 4.04 3.09
CA VAL A 79 -0.87 4.45 1.83
C VAL A 79 -0.87 5.97 1.67
N ASP A 80 -1.14 6.72 2.74
CA ASP A 80 -1.05 8.19 2.72
C ASP A 80 0.38 8.67 2.44
N SER A 81 1.39 7.99 3.00
CA SER A 81 2.80 8.28 2.68
C SER A 81 3.11 8.03 1.21
N LEU A 82 2.70 6.88 0.66
CA LEU A 82 2.86 6.58 -0.76
C LEU A 82 2.21 7.64 -1.64
N LEU A 83 1.00 8.09 -1.30
CA LEU A 83 0.31 9.16 -2.02
C LEU A 83 1.07 10.48 -1.96
N ASN A 84 1.65 10.82 -0.81
CA ASN A 84 2.45 12.03 -0.67
C ASN A 84 3.74 11.95 -1.50
N ASP A 85 4.43 10.81 -1.49
CA ASP A 85 5.65 10.59 -2.27
C ASP A 85 5.37 10.59 -3.79
N LEU A 86 4.23 10.02 -4.20
CA LEU A 86 3.72 10.11 -5.57
C LEU A 86 3.21 11.51 -5.95
N ASN A 87 2.81 12.34 -4.97
CA ASN A 87 2.43 13.74 -5.19
C ASN A 87 3.65 14.67 -5.28
N PHE A 88 4.73 14.41 -4.53
CA PHE A 88 6.02 15.10 -4.73
C PHE A 88 6.59 14.87 -6.13
N THR A 89 6.17 13.80 -6.80
CA THR A 89 6.58 13.46 -8.16
C THR A 89 5.61 13.96 -9.23
N ARG A 90 4.51 14.60 -8.83
CA ARG A 90 3.54 15.25 -9.71
C ARG A 90 3.48 16.77 -9.51
N SER A 91 4.23 17.46 -10.36
CA SER A 91 3.79 18.75 -10.92
C SER A 91 2.67 18.60 -11.96
N TYR A 92 2.04 17.41 -12.10
CA TYR A 92 1.00 17.13 -13.09
C TYR A 92 -0.35 16.78 -12.42
N THR A 93 -1.26 17.75 -12.48
CA THR A 93 -2.59 17.83 -11.87
C THR A 93 -3.61 16.72 -12.25
N PRO A 94 -3.67 16.19 -13.49
CA PRO A 94 -4.80 15.33 -13.89
C PRO A 94 -4.85 13.98 -13.17
N ILE A 95 -3.69 13.33 -13.01
CA ILE A 95 -3.66 11.96 -12.52
C ILE A 95 -3.85 11.91 -10.98
N ARG A 96 -3.69 13.04 -10.29
CA ARG A 96 -3.97 13.19 -8.85
C ARG A 96 -5.47 13.06 -8.57
N GLU A 97 -6.29 13.65 -9.43
CA GLU A 97 -7.75 13.57 -9.31
C GLU A 97 -8.21 12.13 -9.51
N ASP A 98 -7.73 11.45 -10.56
CA ASP A 98 -8.07 10.05 -10.85
C ASP A 98 -7.70 9.08 -9.72
N LEU A 99 -6.48 9.20 -9.16
CA LEU A 99 -6.04 8.35 -8.05
C LEU A 99 -6.83 8.62 -6.77
N SER A 100 -7.09 9.89 -6.45
CA SER A 100 -7.86 10.24 -5.26
C SER A 100 -9.32 9.79 -5.35
N LEU A 101 -9.90 9.84 -6.56
CA LEU A 101 -11.28 9.44 -6.81
C LEU A 101 -11.42 7.92 -6.70
N MET A 102 -10.54 7.16 -7.35
CA MET A 102 -10.58 5.70 -7.30
C MET A 102 -10.29 5.14 -5.89
N MET A 103 -9.39 5.77 -5.12
CA MET A 103 -9.13 5.34 -3.74
C MET A 103 -10.29 5.67 -2.78
N ARG A 104 -11.04 6.74 -3.05
CA ARG A 104 -12.29 7.02 -2.34
C ARG A 104 -13.37 5.99 -2.63
N GLU A 105 -13.50 5.58 -3.89
CA GLU A 105 -14.47 4.56 -4.32
C GLU A 105 -14.11 3.16 -3.79
N ALA A 106 -12.82 2.83 -3.68
CA ALA A 106 -12.37 1.57 -3.07
C ALA A 106 -12.58 1.50 -1.54
N MET A 107 -12.83 2.63 -0.88
CA MET A 107 -13.05 2.72 0.57
C MET A 107 -14.52 2.92 0.97
N THR A 108 -15.46 2.96 0.01
CA THR A 108 -16.90 2.94 0.33
C THR A 108 -17.36 1.52 0.65
N PHE A 109 -17.70 1.30 1.92
CA PHE A 109 -18.35 0.11 2.47
C PHE A 109 -19.86 0.11 2.24
#